data_AF-A0A9N9FRG9-F1
#
_entry.id   AF-A0A9N9FRG9-F1
#
_cell.length_a   1.000
_cell.length_b   1.000
_cell.length_c   1.000
_cell.angle_alpha   90.00
_cell.angle_beta   90.00
_cell.angle_gamma   90.00
#
_symmetry.space_group_name_H-M   'P 1'
#
loop_
_entity.id
_entity.type
_entity.pdbx_description
1 polymer ?
#
loop_
_entity_poly.entity_id
_entity_poly.type
_entity_poly.pdbx_seq_one_letter_code
_entity_poly.pdbx_strand_id
1 'polypeptide(L)'
;MAPSLLSRPLGMDNFRDPLFVNTPLWFYVCIYFEFFIQLPFFVYAIIGLWKDSANIRLPLLAYSVHVVTVTTICLSVIYFGDHEGLQEDQRNFLVAAYSPYFFIPLICLIDSFLKIQQLITAAVNVSSSVTLEKKHE
;
A
#
# COMPACT_ATOMS: atom_id res chain seq x y z
N MET A 1 25.26 -6.75 39.97
CA MET A 1 26.31 -6.34 39.01
C MET A 1 26.52 -7.50 38.05
N ALA A 2 25.67 -7.58 37.03
CA ALA A 2 25.73 -8.57 35.95
C ALA A 2 25.91 -7.80 34.63
N PRO A 3 26.68 -8.34 33.67
CA PRO A 3 27.42 -7.53 32.71
C PRO A 3 26.52 -6.98 31.61
N SER A 4 26.80 -5.74 31.27
CA SER A 4 26.26 -4.89 30.21
C SER A 4 26.56 -5.37 28.78
N LEU A 5 26.41 -6.67 28.51
CA LEU A 5 26.85 -7.31 27.26
C LEU A 5 25.72 -8.05 26.52
N LEU A 6 24.47 -7.96 26.98
CA LEU A 6 23.29 -8.45 26.25
C LEU A 6 22.23 -7.36 26.00
N SER A 7 22.60 -6.09 26.13
CA SER A 7 21.66 -4.97 26.00
C SER A 7 21.61 -4.34 24.61
N ARG A 8 22.36 -4.80 23.59
CA ARG A 8 22.34 -4.15 22.26
C ARG A 8 22.66 -5.07 21.08
N PRO A 9 21.64 -5.56 20.33
CA PRO A 9 21.90 -6.08 18.99
C PRO A 9 21.31 -5.25 17.83
N LEU A 10 20.42 -4.29 18.05
CA LEU A 10 19.87 -3.42 16.98
C LEU A 10 19.56 -2.06 17.59
N GLY A 11 19.91 -0.95 16.93
CA GLY A 11 19.73 0.44 17.41
C GLY A 11 18.26 0.89 17.53
N MET A 12 17.41 0.09 18.17
CA MET A 12 15.98 0.27 18.36
C MET A 12 15.64 1.00 19.68
N ASP A 13 16.63 1.51 20.40
CA ASP A 13 16.40 2.22 21.67
C ASP A 13 15.72 3.60 21.48
N ASN A 14 15.62 4.10 20.23
CA ASN A 14 15.17 5.47 19.92
C ASN A 14 14.13 5.56 18.77
N PHE A 15 13.45 4.48 18.40
CA PHE A 15 12.43 4.54 17.34
C PHE A 15 11.10 5.07 17.89
N ARG A 16 10.99 6.40 18.00
CA ARG A 16 9.80 7.10 18.51
C ARG A 16 8.81 7.39 17.38
N ASP A 17 8.34 6.35 16.70
CA ASP A 17 7.26 6.53 15.73
C ASP A 17 5.99 7.02 16.46
N PRO A 18 5.48 8.23 16.15
CA PRO A 18 4.33 8.79 16.85
C PRO A 18 3.08 7.92 16.82
N LEU A 19 2.90 7.16 15.73
CA LEU A 19 1.77 6.25 15.55
C LEU A 19 1.84 5.03 16.49
N PHE A 20 3.03 4.68 16.98
CA PHE A 20 3.25 3.59 17.93
C PHE A 20 3.44 4.09 19.37
N VAL A 21 3.87 5.33 19.56
CA VAL A 21 4.01 5.93 20.90
C VAL A 21 2.64 6.31 21.49
N ASN A 22 1.78 6.95 20.70
CA ASN A 22 0.42 7.29 21.11
C ASN A 22 -0.57 6.78 20.06
N THR A 23 -0.73 5.45 20.03
CA THR A 23 -1.48 4.76 18.99
C THR A 23 -2.96 5.13 19.00
N PRO A 24 -3.45 5.85 17.99
CA PRO A 24 -4.86 6.21 17.93
C PRO A 24 -5.70 4.99 17.53
N LEU A 25 -6.97 4.96 17.96
CA LEU A 25 -7.86 3.80 17.73
C LEU A 25 -8.03 3.44 16.25
N TRP A 26 -8.09 4.45 15.36
CA TRP A 26 -8.18 4.22 13.92
C TRP A 26 -6.96 3.46 13.38
N PHE A 27 -5.77 3.70 13.94
CA PHE A 27 -4.54 3.07 13.49
C PHE A 27 -4.47 1.60 13.95
N TYR A 28 -5.02 1.26 15.11
CA TYR A 28 -5.21 -0.14 15.50
C TYR A 28 -6.05 -0.91 14.49
N VAL A 29 -7.15 -0.32 14.02
CA VAL A 29 -7.98 -0.95 12.97
C VAL A 29 -7.16 -1.13 11.70
N CYS A 30 -6.40 -0.12 11.28
CA CYS A 30 -5.50 -0.24 10.11
C CYS A 30 -4.49 -1.37 10.27
N ILE A 31 -3.84 -1.52 11.43
CA ILE A 31 -2.91 -2.63 11.71
C ILE A 31 -3.61 -3.99 11.58
N TYR A 32 -4.83 -4.12 12.10
CA TYR A 32 -5.59 -5.36 11.95
C TYR A 32 -5.94 -5.66 10.49
N PHE A 33 -6.37 -4.65 9.73
CA PHE A 33 -6.63 -4.79 8.29
C PHE A 33 -5.36 -5.15 7.53
N GLU A 34 -4.23 -4.54 7.88
CA GLU A 34 -2.94 -4.84 7.30
C GLU A 34 -2.58 -6.31 7.52
N PHE A 35 -2.68 -6.78 8.76
CA PHE A 35 -2.28 -8.13 9.13
C PHE A 35 -3.22 -9.21 8.57
N PHE A 36 -4.53 -9.00 8.63
CA PHE A 36 -5.52 -10.02 8.27
C PHE A 36 -5.94 -9.99 6.80
N ILE A 37 -5.82 -8.86 6.11
CA ILE A 37 -6.33 -8.69 4.74
C ILE A 37 -5.19 -8.34 3.80
N GLN A 38 -4.42 -7.30 4.13
CA GLN A 38 -3.42 -6.74 3.23
C GLN A 38 -2.24 -7.69 3.02
N LEU A 39 -1.68 -8.27 4.09
CA LEU A 39 -0.54 -9.19 4.03
C LEU A 39 -0.86 -10.49 3.28
N PRO A 40 -1.98 -11.20 3.57
CA PRO A 40 -2.36 -12.37 2.79
C PRO A 40 -2.61 -12.02 1.31
N PHE A 41 -3.27 -10.90 1.05
CA PHE A 41 -3.50 -10.44 -0.32
C PHE A 41 -2.20 -10.07 -1.03
N PHE A 42 -1.21 -9.50 -0.33
CA PHE A 42 0.08 -9.14 -0.92
C PHE A 42 0.80 -10.36 -1.51
N VAL A 43 0.78 -11.49 -0.79
CA VAL A 43 1.34 -12.77 -1.29
C VAL A 43 0.58 -13.21 -2.56
N TYR A 44 -0.75 -13.15 -2.53
CA TYR A 44 -1.58 -13.47 -3.68
C TYR A 44 -1.33 -12.55 -4.88
N ALA A 45 -1.17 -11.25 -4.62
CA ALA A 45 -0.87 -10.23 -5.61
C ALA A 45 0.48 -10.49 -6.30
N ILE A 46 1.54 -10.80 -5.56
CA ILE A 46 2.85 -11.14 -6.14
C ILE A 46 2.71 -12.30 -7.14
N ILE A 47 2.01 -13.37 -6.76
CA ILE A 47 1.79 -14.53 -7.63
C ILE A 47 0.97 -14.13 -8.86
N GLY A 48 -0.07 -13.31 -8.68
CA GLY A 48 -0.92 -12.83 -9.77
C GLY A 48 -0.19 -11.92 -10.75
N LEU A 49 0.69 -11.03 -10.27
CA LEU A 49 1.53 -10.18 -11.11
C LEU A 49 2.59 -10.99 -11.84
N TRP A 50 3.20 -11.98 -11.18
CA TRP A 50 4.19 -12.85 -11.83
C TRP A 50 3.56 -13.66 -12.97
N LYS A 51 2.30 -14.09 -12.82
CA LYS A 51 1.55 -14.80 -13.87
C LYS A 51 0.86 -13.87 -14.88
N ASP A 52 1.05 -12.56 -14.77
CA ASP A 52 0.37 -11.51 -15.55
C ASP A 52 -1.14 -11.74 -15.72
N SER A 53 -1.81 -12.20 -14.65
CA SER A 53 -3.22 -12.55 -14.73
C SER A 53 -4.11 -11.31 -14.81
N ALA A 54 -4.99 -11.23 -15.82
CA ALA A 54 -5.97 -10.14 -15.92
C ALA A 54 -6.89 -10.03 -14.69
N ASN A 55 -7.16 -11.17 -14.03
CA ASN A 55 -8.05 -11.24 -12.87
C ASN A 55 -7.48 -10.55 -11.63
N ILE A 56 -6.15 -10.37 -11.54
CA ILE A 56 -5.54 -9.69 -10.38
C ILE A 56 -5.68 -8.18 -10.45
N ARG A 57 -5.93 -7.62 -11.64
CA ARG A 57 -5.85 -6.17 -11.88
C ARG A 57 -6.88 -5.41 -11.06
N LEU A 58 -8.12 -5.87 -11.02
CA LEU A 58 -9.19 -5.20 -10.26
C LEU A 58 -8.99 -5.33 -8.74
N PRO A 59 -8.71 -6.51 -8.16
CA PRO A 59 -8.33 -6.62 -6.75
C PRO A 59 -7.08 -5.81 -6.39
N LEU A 60 -6.05 -5.80 -7.25
CA LEU A 60 -4.82 -5.03 -7.02
C LEU A 60 -5.12 -3.52 -7.00
N LEU A 61 -6.01 -3.05 -7.87
CA LEU A 61 -6.44 -1.65 -7.86
C LEU A 61 -7.08 -1.27 -6.52
N ALA A 62 -8.04 -2.08 -6.05
CA ALA A 62 -8.72 -1.83 -4.77
C ALA A 62 -7.77 -1.87 -3.57
N TYR A 63 -6.89 -2.87 -3.53
CA TYR A 63 -5.80 -2.96 -2.56
C TYR A 63 -4.94 -1.69 -2.58
N SER A 64 -4.46 -1.29 -3.76
CA SER A 64 -3.52 -0.19 -3.89
C SER A 64 -4.13 1.14 -3.45
N VAL A 65 -5.40 1.39 -3.77
CA VAL A 65 -6.13 2.57 -3.27
C VAL A 65 -6.17 2.61 -1.75
N HIS A 66 -6.47 1.47 -1.11
CA HIS A 66 -6.51 1.38 0.35
C HIS A 66 -5.14 1.67 0.97
N VAL A 67 -4.08 1.00 0.49
CA VAL A 67 -2.72 1.20 1.02
C VAL A 67 -2.25 2.63 0.83
N VAL A 68 -2.43 3.21 -0.36
CA VAL A 68 -2.09 4.61 -0.64
C VAL A 68 -2.78 5.53 0.36
N THR A 69 -4.09 5.32 0.60
CA THR A 69 -4.88 6.17 1.50
C THR A 69 -4.39 6.09 2.94
N VAL A 70 -4.21 4.88 3.48
CA VAL A 70 -3.73 4.69 4.86
C VAL A 70 -2.31 5.25 5.02
N THR A 71 -1.41 4.98 4.07
CA THR A 71 -0.04 5.50 4.12
C THR A 71 -0.01 7.02 4.00
N THR A 72 -0.87 7.64 3.19
CA THR A 72 -0.99 9.11 3.14
C THR A 72 -1.43 9.69 4.48
N ILE A 73 -2.37 9.04 5.17
CA ILE A 73 -2.79 9.46 6.53
C ILE A 73 -1.62 9.31 7.51
N CYS A 74 -0.88 8.20 7.47
CA CYS A 74 0.30 8.01 8.32
C CYS A 74 1.38 9.07 8.06
N LEU A 75 1.70 9.33 6.78
CA LEU A 75 2.66 10.35 6.37
C LEU A 75 2.21 11.76 6.80
N SER A 76 0.91 12.07 6.71
CA SER A 76 0.40 13.37 7.13
C SER A 76 0.51 13.56 8.64
N VAL A 77 0.23 12.52 9.43
CA VAL A 77 0.46 12.53 10.88
C VAL A 77 1.93 12.75 11.19
N ILE A 78 2.85 12.02 10.56
CA ILE A 78 4.30 12.14 10.81
C ILE A 78 4.84 13.52 10.40
N TYR A 79 4.38 14.07 9.26
CA TYR A 79 4.91 15.29 8.69
C TYR A 79 4.30 16.57 9.29
N PHE A 80 2.99 16.59 9.52
CA PHE A 80 2.27 17.77 10.02
C PHE A 80 1.95 17.73 11.51
N GLY A 81 2.05 16.57 12.16
CA GLY A 81 1.80 16.44 13.59
C GLY A 81 2.92 17.06 14.43
N ASP A 82 2.53 17.75 15.49
CA ASP A 82 3.47 18.24 16.50
C ASP A 82 3.76 17.13 17.52
N HIS A 83 4.91 16.48 17.36
CA HIS A 83 5.29 15.29 18.12
C HIS A 83 6.40 15.63 19.10
N GLU A 84 6.04 15.74 20.38
CA GLU A 84 7.02 16.05 21.43
C GLU A 84 8.16 15.02 21.47
N GLY A 85 9.39 15.51 21.24
CA GLY A 85 10.60 14.69 21.27
C GLY A 85 10.92 13.94 19.98
N LEU A 86 10.23 14.22 18.86
CA LEU A 86 10.62 13.74 17.53
C LEU A 86 11.58 14.74 16.87
N GLN A 87 12.85 14.36 16.74
CA GLN A 87 13.86 15.20 16.09
C GLN A 87 13.61 15.27 14.57
N GLU A 88 14.00 16.37 13.92
CA GLU A 88 13.83 16.56 12.48
C GLU A 88 14.48 15.44 11.64
N ASP A 89 15.69 15.00 12.00
CA ASP A 89 16.36 13.89 11.31
C ASP A 89 15.57 12.58 11.44
N GLN A 90 14.96 12.33 12.61
CA GLN A 90 14.12 11.14 12.84
C GLN A 90 12.81 11.23 12.05
N ARG A 91 12.20 12.41 11.95
CA ARG A 91 11.02 12.65 11.11
C ARG A 91 11.32 12.39 9.65
N ASN A 92 12.44 12.91 9.13
CA ASN A 92 12.85 12.69 7.74
C ASN A 92 13.13 11.21 7.47
N PHE A 93 13.73 10.51 8.44
CA PHE A 93 13.93 9.06 8.37
C PHE A 93 12.59 8.31 8.33
N LEU A 94 11.62 8.67 9.18
CA LEU A 94 10.28 8.06 9.18
C LEU A 94 9.57 8.31 7.85
N VAL A 95 9.57 9.55 7.35
CA VAL A 95 8.98 9.87 6.03
C VAL A 95 9.64 9.03 4.93
N ALA A 96 10.97 8.90 4.94
CA ALA A 96 11.68 8.07 3.99
C ALA A 96 11.33 6.57 4.15
N ALA A 97 11.15 6.07 5.37
CA ALA A 97 10.76 4.69 5.63
C ALA A 97 9.34 4.36 5.20
N TYR A 98 8.39 5.30 5.34
CA TYR A 98 7.00 5.14 4.93
C TYR A 98 6.79 5.39 3.42
N SER A 99 7.64 6.18 2.78
CA SER A 99 7.52 6.56 1.36
C SER A 99 7.39 5.36 0.39
N PRO A 100 8.16 4.27 0.52
CA PRO A 100 7.99 3.08 -0.33
C PRO A 100 6.57 2.48 -0.27
N TYR A 101 5.95 2.48 0.91
CA TYR A 101 4.59 1.99 1.11
C TYR A 101 3.52 2.91 0.51
N PHE A 102 3.89 4.11 0.06
CA PHE A 102 3.04 5.00 -0.72
C PHE A 102 3.32 4.83 -2.22
N PHE A 103 4.58 4.95 -2.65
CA PHE A 103 4.93 4.97 -4.07
C PHE A 103 4.73 3.63 -4.76
N ILE A 104 5.09 2.51 -4.12
CA ILE A 104 4.93 1.19 -4.74
C ILE A 104 3.45 0.89 -5.01
N PRO A 105 2.53 1.03 -4.02
CA PRO A 105 1.11 0.86 -4.28
C PRO A 105 0.55 1.89 -5.27
N LEU A 106 1.04 3.14 -5.26
CA LEU A 106 0.61 4.14 -6.23
C LEU A 106 0.93 3.73 -7.68
N ILE A 107 2.12 3.16 -7.92
CA ILE A 107 2.49 2.62 -9.22
C ILE A 107 1.58 1.44 -9.59
N CYS A 108 1.33 0.51 -8.66
CA CYS A 108 0.42 -0.62 -8.88
C CYS A 108 -1.02 -0.19 -9.19
N LEU A 109 -1.48 0.90 -8.55
CA LEU A 109 -2.78 1.52 -8.78
C LEU A 109 -2.87 2.01 -10.23
N ILE A 110 -1.91 2.82 -10.65
CA ILE A 110 -1.89 3.40 -12.01
C ILE A 110 -1.77 2.29 -13.06
N ASP A 111 -0.85 1.34 -12.89
CA ASP A 111 -0.68 0.21 -13.83
C ASP A 111 -1.96 -0.61 -13.97
N SER A 112 -2.61 -0.94 -12.85
CA SER A 112 -3.85 -1.72 -12.86
C SER A 112 -5.00 -0.95 -13.48
N PHE A 113 -5.13 0.34 -13.16
CA PHE A 113 -6.17 1.19 -13.72
C PHE A 113 -6.07 1.26 -15.25
N LEU A 114 -4.86 1.54 -15.76
CA LEU A 114 -4.62 1.63 -17.20
C LEU A 114 -4.92 0.31 -17.92
N LYS A 115 -4.47 -0.82 -17.36
CA LYS A 115 -4.75 -2.14 -17.94
C LYS A 115 -6.23 -2.50 -17.93
N ILE A 116 -6.95 -2.18 -16.86
CA ILE A 116 -8.39 -2.40 -16.80
C ILE A 116 -9.10 -1.56 -17.87
N GLN A 117 -8.73 -0.29 -18.03
CA GLN A 117 -9.30 0.57 -19.08
C GLN A 117 -9.06 0.02 -20.49
N GLN A 118 -7.86 -0.50 -20.76
CA GLN A 118 -7.54 -1.16 -22.03
C GLN A 118 -8.39 -2.41 -22.27
N LEU A 119 -8.54 -3.27 -21.26
CA LEU A 119 -9.37 -4.47 -21.33
C LEU A 119 -10.85 -4.14 -21.56
N ILE A 120 -11.39 -3.13 -20.88
CA ILE A 120 -12.77 -2.67 -21.07
C ILE A 120 -12.96 -2.13 -22.48
N THR A 121 -12.04 -1.29 -22.96
CA THR A 121 -12.11 -0.71 -24.32
C THR A 121 -12.07 -1.81 -25.39
N ALA A 122 -11.17 -2.78 -25.24
CA ALA A 122 -11.08 -3.93 -26.14
C ALA A 122 -12.38 -4.75 -26.14
N ALA A 123 -12.96 -5.03 -24.98
CA ALA A 123 -14.21 -5.77 -24.87
C ALA A 123 -15.39 -5.04 -25.53
N VAL A 124 -15.49 -3.72 -25.35
CA VAL A 124 -16.52 -2.89 -26.00
C VAL A 124 -16.39 -2.90 -27.52
N ASN A 125 -15.16 -2.81 -28.05
CA ASN A 125 -14.91 -2.85 -29.48
C ASN A 125 -15.29 -4.20 -30.10
N VAL A 126 -14.95 -5.31 -29.44
CA VAL A 126 -15.32 -6.67 -29.88
C VAL A 126 -16.83 -6.87 -29.86
N SER A 127 -17.53 -6.39 -28.81
CA SER A 127 -19.00 -6.48 -28.75
C SER A 127 -19.67 -5.70 -29.89
N SER A 128 -19.08 -4.57 -30.29
CA SER A 128 -19.59 -3.73 -31.38
C SER A 128 -19.43 -4.42 -32.75
N SER A 129 -18.29 -5.07 -33.03
CA SER A 129 -18.07 -5.79 -34.28
C SER A 129 -18.99 -6.99 -34.44
N VAL A 130 -19.21 -7.77 -33.38
CA VAL A 130 -20.14 -8.92 -33.39
C VAL A 130 -21.58 -8.49 -33.67
N THR A 131 -21.98 -7.31 -33.19
CA THR A 131 -23.33 -6.76 -33.44
C THR A 131 -23.50 -6.34 -34.90
N LEU A 132 -22.45 -5.84 -35.56
CA LEU A 132 -22.50 -5.46 -36.97
C LEU A 132 -22.56 -6.67 -37.90
N GLU A 133 -21.86 -7.76 -37.57
CA GLU A 133 -21.88 -9.00 -38.36
C GLU A 133 -23.28 -9.62 -38.40
N LYS A 134 -23.94 -9.73 -37.24
CA LYS A 134 -25.33 -10.23 -37.12
C LYS A 134 -26.40 -9.40 -37.83
N LYS A 135 -26.10 -8.15 -38.19
CA LYS A 135 -27.06 -7.29 -38.91
C LYS A 135 -27.00 -7.49 -40.43
N HIS A 136 -25.93 -8.14 -40.93
CA HIS A 136 -25.72 -8.39 -42.36
C HIS A 136 -26.07 -9.83 -42.78
N GLU A 137 -26.41 -10.71 -41.83
CA GLU A 137 -27.04 -12.02 -42.05
C GLU A 137 -28.57 -11.91 -42.01
#